data_AF-A0A2N1Q2D8-F1
#
_entry.id   AF-A0A2N1Q2D8-F1
#
_cell.length_a   1.000
_cell.length_b   1.000
_cell.length_c   1.000
_cell.angle_alpha   90.00
_cell.angle_beta   90.00
_cell.angle_gamma   90.00
#
_symmetry.space_group_name_H-M   'P 1'
#
loop_
_entity.id
_entity.type
_entity.pdbx_description
1 polymer ?
#
loop_
_entity_poly.entity_id
_entity_poly.type
_entity_poly.pdbx_seq_one_letter_code
_entity_poly.pdbx_strand_id
1 'polypeptide(L)'
;MKIVIELRRDANAEVVLNNLLKNSQLQTTFGANMLALVNDRPVVLGLIDMIRYYYEHQVEVLVRKTKFDLEKAQQRLHLLEGFIIALDNIDAVIKIIRESYDDTESLLMTAFNLSEIQTKAILQMQLRRLSGLEREKIDQEVTILSDTIEDLQETLIDKSKQDQILINEAIEMKEKYGDARRTDIDPFGDSDIEDEDLIPIEDVIIAVTTNGYVKRMNLDVYRSQNRGGRGKTGINLNEDDVIDSITFTQTHDYLLFFTNMGRVYKMKGYKVPNFGRSSKGLPIVNLLNLNEGEELAAVMSLKNFDEGYLFFTTKNGLVKRTSVSNFQNIRVNGIRAITLRDDDFLHSVRLTDGQRDVIIGASNGKAIRFNENDVREMGRTAAGVKGISLSSSESVVGVSTVTEDRNQILAITKKGYGKRTDVDEYRLQKRGGKGVKTINVTSKNGELAKLISVVGNEDLLAVSDKGIIIRTPIDQISITKRATQGVKIINLVEDHVVSTIALVDKDEEVDDINIDVSTEIVQESNADISLETPKTEAFSEVDENSLIEEQDNENENNEDEEVDELEEILKNSY
;
A
#
# COMPACT_ATOMS: atom_id res chain seq x y z
N MET A 1 -9.16 20.01 26.92
CA MET A 1 -9.98 18.79 26.89
C MET A 1 -9.06 17.60 27.01
N LYS A 2 -9.39 16.56 27.79
CA LYS A 2 -8.58 15.34 27.91
C LYS A 2 -9.47 14.13 27.66
N ILE A 3 -9.13 13.33 26.65
CA ILE A 3 -9.80 12.07 26.31
C ILE A 3 -8.84 10.93 26.62
N VAL A 4 -9.34 9.87 27.25
CA VAL A 4 -8.56 8.67 27.60
C VAL A 4 -9.25 7.45 26.98
N ILE A 5 -8.50 6.66 26.20
CA ILE A 5 -8.97 5.42 25.58
C ILE A 5 -8.16 4.27 26.21
N GLU A 6 -8.84 3.37 26.92
CA GLU A 6 -8.20 2.20 27.53
C GLU A 6 -8.18 1.03 26.53
N LEU A 7 -6.99 0.49 26.27
CA LEU A 7 -6.80 -0.64 25.36
C LEU A 7 -6.88 -1.97 26.10
N ARG A 8 -7.28 -3.03 25.40
CA ARG A 8 -7.15 -4.40 25.92
C ARG A 8 -5.66 -4.77 26.05
N ARG A 9 -5.34 -5.66 27.00
CA ARG A 9 -3.95 -6.03 27.35
C ARG A 9 -3.16 -6.69 26.22
N ASP A 10 -3.85 -7.28 25.24
CA ASP A 10 -3.32 -8.00 24.10
C ASP A 10 -3.26 -7.16 22.81
N ALA A 11 -3.79 -5.93 22.82
CA ALA A 11 -3.85 -5.08 21.65
C ALA A 11 -2.57 -4.27 21.45
N ASN A 12 -2.07 -4.21 20.22
CA ASN A 12 -0.97 -3.31 19.84
C ASN A 12 -1.50 -1.86 19.73
N ALA A 13 -0.92 -0.95 20.52
CA ALA A 13 -1.37 0.44 20.61
C ALA A 13 -1.21 1.22 19.29
N GLU A 14 -0.14 0.98 18.53
CA GLU A 14 0.13 1.69 17.27
C GLU A 14 -0.89 1.29 16.19
N VAL A 15 -1.21 0.00 16.10
CA VAL A 15 -2.23 -0.52 15.18
C VAL A 15 -3.61 0.06 15.50
N VAL A 16 -3.96 0.18 16.78
CA VAL A 16 -5.25 0.77 17.19
C VAL A 16 -5.28 2.27 16.88
N LEU A 17 -4.18 3.00 17.12
CA LEU A 17 -4.06 4.42 16.75
C LEU A 17 -4.27 4.62 15.25
N ASN A 18 -3.58 3.82 14.43
CA ASN A 18 -3.68 3.89 12.98
C ASN A 18 -5.12 3.59 12.49
N ASN A 19 -5.77 2.58 13.07
CA ASN A 19 -7.17 2.29 12.80
C ASN A 19 -8.11 3.43 13.21
N LEU A 20 -7.84 4.12 14.33
CA LEU A 20 -8.61 5.28 14.76
C LEU A 20 -8.42 6.45 13.81
N LEU A 21 -7.19 6.76 13.40
CA LEU A 21 -6.92 7.83 12.44
C LEU A 21 -7.65 7.57 11.11
N LYS A 22 -7.60 6.32 10.60
CA LYS A 22 -8.23 5.95 9.32
C LYS A 22 -9.75 5.95 9.33
N ASN A 23 -10.37 5.49 10.42
CA ASN A 23 -11.83 5.26 10.48
C ASN A 23 -12.60 6.31 11.28
N SER A 24 -11.94 7.36 11.78
CA SER A 24 -12.58 8.41 12.57
C SER A 24 -12.23 9.82 12.08
N GLN A 25 -12.97 10.81 12.57
CA GLN A 25 -12.78 12.22 12.25
C GLN A 25 -11.54 12.85 12.95
N LEU A 26 -10.69 12.05 13.58
CA LEU A 26 -9.41 12.52 14.13
C LEU A 26 -8.41 12.88 13.03
N GLN A 27 -8.53 12.26 11.86
CA GLN A 27 -7.85 12.66 10.63
C GLN A 27 -8.91 12.98 9.57
N THR A 28 -8.88 14.19 9.04
CA THR A 28 -9.77 14.60 7.96
C THR A 28 -8.96 15.28 6.87
N THR A 29 -9.41 15.13 5.64
CA THR A 29 -8.91 15.94 4.54
C THR A 29 -9.62 17.29 4.56
N PHE A 30 -8.88 18.33 4.19
CA PHE A 30 -9.43 19.67 4.00
C PHE A 30 -9.10 20.13 2.58
N GLY A 31 -10.13 20.27 1.75
CA GLY A 31 -9.99 20.75 0.38
C GLY A 31 -9.71 22.24 0.36
N ALA A 32 -8.43 22.63 0.31
CA ALA A 32 -8.04 24.02 0.20
C ALA A 32 -8.15 24.50 -1.25
N ASN A 33 -9.05 25.46 -1.52
CA ASN A 33 -9.17 26.12 -2.82
C ASN A 33 -9.13 27.65 -2.66
N MET A 34 -8.09 28.28 -3.22
CA MET A 34 -7.88 29.73 -3.17
C MET A 34 -8.61 30.42 -4.33
N LEU A 35 -9.94 30.41 -4.29
CA LEU A 35 -10.80 31.09 -5.27
C LEU A 35 -11.20 32.49 -4.77
N ALA A 36 -10.98 33.52 -5.57
CA ALA A 36 -11.36 34.90 -5.24
C ALA A 36 -11.86 35.66 -6.49
N LEU A 37 -12.44 36.84 -6.26
CA LEU A 37 -12.84 37.75 -7.35
C LEU A 37 -11.71 38.72 -7.67
N VAL A 38 -11.30 38.76 -8.93
CA VAL A 38 -10.36 39.76 -9.46
C VAL A 38 -11.08 40.51 -10.59
N ASN A 39 -11.31 41.81 -10.41
CA ASN A 39 -12.10 42.64 -11.34
C ASN A 39 -13.46 42.01 -11.68
N ASP A 40 -14.19 41.62 -10.64
CA ASP A 40 -15.52 40.99 -10.71
C ASP A 40 -15.56 39.65 -11.47
N ARG A 41 -14.42 38.96 -11.57
CA ARG A 41 -14.33 37.62 -12.19
C ARG A 41 -13.73 36.60 -11.23
N PRO A 42 -14.31 35.39 -11.13
CA PRO A 42 -13.75 34.33 -10.28
C PRO A 42 -12.46 33.79 -10.89
N VAL A 43 -11.38 33.83 -10.10
CA VAL A 43 -10.05 33.36 -10.50
C VAL A 43 -9.46 32.55 -9.36
N VAL A 44 -8.85 31.40 -9.68
CA VAL A 44 -8.04 30.63 -8.73
C VAL A 44 -6.66 31.28 -8.66
N LEU A 45 -6.24 31.69 -7.46
CA LEU A 45 -5.02 32.45 -7.25
C LEU A 45 -4.00 31.63 -6.45
N GLY A 46 -2.71 31.82 -6.76
CA GLY A 46 -1.63 31.40 -5.87
C GLY A 46 -1.43 32.39 -4.72
N LEU A 47 -0.66 31.99 -3.71
CA LEU A 47 -0.32 32.86 -2.56
C LEU A 47 0.37 34.15 -2.99
N ILE A 48 1.28 34.07 -3.98
CA ILE A 48 2.01 35.24 -4.51
C ILE A 48 1.05 36.23 -5.15
N ASP A 49 0.10 35.74 -5.95
CA ASP A 49 -0.87 36.61 -6.63
C ASP A 49 -1.82 37.27 -5.62
N MET A 50 -2.26 36.54 -4.60
CA MET A 50 -3.08 37.12 -3.52
C MET A 50 -2.34 38.26 -2.79
N ILE A 51 -1.07 38.05 -2.41
CA ILE A 51 -0.27 39.08 -1.75
C ILE A 51 -0.05 40.28 -2.68
N ARG A 52 0.18 40.03 -3.99
CA ARG A 52 0.35 41.10 -4.98
C ARG A 52 -0.90 41.96 -5.09
N TYR A 53 -2.09 41.37 -5.27
CA TYR A 53 -3.34 42.13 -5.36
C TYR A 53 -3.66 42.88 -4.07
N TYR A 54 -3.37 42.30 -2.91
CA TYR A 54 -3.50 43.00 -1.64
C TYR A 54 -2.58 44.22 -1.58
N TYR A 55 -1.31 44.07 -1.95
CA TYR A 55 -0.35 45.17 -1.98
C TYR A 55 -0.76 46.27 -2.98
N GLU A 56 -1.19 45.91 -4.19
CA GLU A 56 -1.68 46.88 -5.19
C GLU A 56 -2.87 47.69 -4.65
N HIS A 57 -3.79 47.02 -3.96
CA HIS A 57 -4.91 47.70 -3.30
C HIS A 57 -4.45 48.64 -2.18
N GLN A 58 -3.47 48.23 -1.34
CA GLN A 58 -2.92 49.09 -0.30
C GLN A 58 -2.24 50.34 -0.88
N VAL A 59 -1.51 50.22 -1.99
CA VAL A 59 -0.92 51.36 -2.69
C VAL A 59 -2.01 52.31 -3.20
N GLU A 60 -3.09 51.78 -3.79
CA GLU A 60 -4.20 52.61 -4.25
C GLU A 60 -4.85 53.38 -3.08
N VAL A 61 -5.10 52.70 -1.96
CA VAL A 61 -5.67 53.31 -0.75
C VAL A 61 -4.75 54.39 -0.20
N LEU A 62 -3.44 54.13 -0.10
CA LEU A 62 -2.45 55.10 0.35
C LEU A 62 -2.45 56.34 -0.55
N VAL A 63 -2.38 56.16 -1.88
CA VAL A 63 -2.39 57.29 -2.83
C VAL A 63 -3.67 58.10 -2.72
N ARG A 64 -4.83 57.46 -2.58
CA ARG A 64 -6.11 58.16 -2.41
C ARG A 64 -6.17 58.95 -1.12
N LYS A 65 -5.72 58.36 -0.01
CA LYS A 65 -5.63 59.02 1.30
C LYS A 65 -4.68 60.23 1.25
N THR A 66 -3.47 60.04 0.74
CA THR A 66 -2.46 61.10 0.61
C THR A 66 -2.94 62.25 -0.28
N LYS A 67 -3.65 61.96 -1.39
CA LYS A 67 -4.26 63.01 -2.23
C LYS A 67 -5.33 63.80 -1.49
N PHE A 68 -6.18 63.13 -0.73
CA PHE A 68 -7.22 63.77 0.07
C PHE A 68 -6.61 64.68 1.14
N ASP A 69 -5.59 64.21 1.86
CA ASP A 69 -4.89 64.98 2.88
C ASP A 69 -4.12 66.17 2.26
N LEU A 70 -3.50 65.97 1.09
CA LEU A 70 -2.82 67.02 0.34
C LEU A 70 -3.77 68.13 -0.10
N GLU A 71 -4.91 67.77 -0.70
CA GLU A 71 -5.90 68.76 -1.15
C GLU A 71 -6.43 69.59 0.04
N LYS A 72 -6.70 68.92 1.16
CA LYS A 72 -7.14 69.58 2.40
C LYS A 72 -6.07 70.52 2.96
N ALA A 73 -4.81 70.10 2.97
CA ALA A 73 -3.70 70.92 3.42
C ALA A 73 -3.48 72.14 2.51
N GLN A 74 -3.54 71.96 1.19
CA GLN A 74 -3.42 73.05 0.21
C GLN A 74 -4.54 74.08 0.31
N GLN A 75 -5.80 73.63 0.46
CA GLN A 75 -6.93 74.52 0.70
C GLN A 75 -6.74 75.32 1.99
N ARG A 76 -6.21 74.69 3.04
CA ARG A 76 -5.93 75.36 4.31
C ARG A 76 -4.80 76.38 4.19
N LEU A 77 -3.69 76.01 3.55
CA LEU A 77 -2.55 76.90 3.31
C LEU A 77 -2.99 78.13 2.51
N HIS A 78 -3.73 77.93 1.42
CA HIS A 78 -4.27 79.01 0.58
C HIS A 78 -5.11 80.00 1.40
N LEU A 79 -5.95 79.53 2.33
CA LEU A 79 -6.70 80.41 3.24
C LEU A 79 -5.79 81.21 4.18
N LEU A 80 -4.75 80.59 4.74
CA LEU A 80 -3.82 81.24 5.66
C LEU A 80 -2.96 82.29 4.95
N GLU A 81 -2.51 82.03 3.72
CA GLU A 81 -1.81 83.03 2.89
C GLU A 81 -2.66 84.28 2.67
N GLY A 82 -3.96 84.10 2.40
CA GLY A 82 -4.91 85.21 2.30
C GLY A 82 -5.03 85.99 3.61
N PHE A 83 -5.04 85.30 4.75
CA PHE A 83 -5.04 85.97 6.06
C PHE A 83 -3.75 86.75 6.33
N ILE A 84 -2.58 86.23 5.96
CA ILE A 84 -1.31 86.95 6.12
C ILE A 84 -1.32 88.23 5.29
N ILE A 85 -1.71 88.16 4.02
CA ILE A 85 -1.83 89.34 3.13
C ILE A 85 -2.77 90.38 3.72
N ALA A 86 -3.90 89.94 4.29
CA ALA A 86 -4.87 90.81 4.93
C ALA A 86 -4.34 91.43 6.24
N LEU A 87 -3.58 90.68 7.04
CA LEU A 87 -2.98 91.16 8.29
C LEU A 87 -1.86 92.17 8.03
N ASP A 88 -1.06 91.98 6.96
CA ASP A 88 0.01 92.91 6.58
C ASP A 88 -0.53 94.24 6.03
N ASN A 89 -1.73 94.23 5.46
CA ASN A 89 -2.35 95.40 4.84
C ASN A 89 -3.65 95.83 5.55
N ILE A 90 -3.75 95.59 6.86
CA ILE A 90 -5.03 95.68 7.59
C ILE A 90 -5.72 97.04 7.49
N ASP A 91 -4.96 98.14 7.52
CA ASP A 91 -5.53 99.49 7.42
C ASP A 91 -6.17 99.73 6.04
N ALA A 92 -5.54 99.23 4.98
CA ALA A 92 -6.05 99.32 3.61
C ALA A 92 -7.27 98.42 3.40
N VAL A 93 -7.26 97.20 3.97
CA VAL A 93 -8.39 96.28 3.95
C VAL A 93 -9.61 96.87 4.68
N ILE A 94 -9.42 97.42 5.89
CA ILE A 94 -10.49 98.07 6.66
C ILE A 94 -11.03 99.30 5.92
N LYS A 95 -10.16 100.08 5.28
CA LYS A 95 -10.57 101.24 4.48
C LYS A 95 -11.48 100.83 3.32
N ILE A 96 -11.08 99.82 2.55
CA ILE A 96 -11.89 99.28 1.44
C ILE A 96 -13.23 98.77 1.96
N ILE A 97 -13.26 97.98 3.03
CA ILE A 97 -14.51 97.45 3.62
C ILE A 97 -15.43 98.57 4.12
N ARG A 98 -14.88 99.68 4.61
CA ARG A 98 -15.67 100.81 5.14
C ARG A 98 -16.19 101.75 4.04
N GLU A 99 -15.46 101.88 2.93
CA GLU A 99 -15.79 102.80 1.83
C GLU A 99 -16.65 102.15 0.73
N SER A 100 -16.58 100.83 0.58
CA SER A 100 -17.36 100.07 -0.41
C SER A 100 -18.71 99.58 0.16
N TYR A 101 -19.69 99.36 -0.71
CA TYR A 101 -21.02 98.88 -0.34
C TYR A 101 -21.29 97.47 -0.88
N ASP A 102 -21.49 97.33 -2.19
CA ASP A 102 -21.83 96.04 -2.82
C ASP A 102 -20.65 95.41 -3.59
N ASP A 103 -19.56 96.15 -3.84
CA ASP A 103 -18.42 95.75 -4.66
C ASP A 103 -17.16 95.37 -3.84
N THR A 104 -17.30 95.23 -2.52
CA THR A 104 -16.19 94.95 -1.59
C THR A 104 -15.39 93.71 -1.96
N GLU A 105 -16.05 92.61 -2.36
CA GLU A 105 -15.37 91.37 -2.74
C GLU A 105 -14.48 91.57 -3.97
N SER A 106 -15.02 92.17 -5.04
CA SER A 106 -14.28 92.47 -6.26
C SER A 106 -13.11 93.44 -6.04
N LEU A 107 -13.29 94.43 -5.16
CA LEU A 107 -12.23 95.40 -4.83
C LEU A 107 -11.09 94.75 -4.04
N LEU A 108 -11.39 93.87 -3.07
CA LEU A 108 -10.36 93.16 -2.31
C LEU A 108 -9.60 92.15 -3.18
N MET A 109 -10.31 91.44 -4.06
CA MET A 109 -9.68 90.51 -5.02
C MET A 109 -8.70 91.23 -5.95
N THR A 110 -9.11 92.38 -6.51
CA THR A 110 -8.27 93.13 -7.46
C THR A 110 -7.12 93.87 -6.77
N ALA A 111 -7.35 94.46 -5.58
CA ALA A 111 -6.34 95.23 -4.86
C ALA A 111 -5.20 94.36 -4.30
N PHE A 112 -5.50 93.14 -3.85
CA PHE A 112 -4.54 92.27 -3.16
C PHE A 112 -4.29 90.94 -3.88
N ASN A 113 -4.81 90.78 -5.11
CA ASN A 113 -4.71 89.56 -5.91
C ASN A 113 -5.18 88.30 -5.17
N LEU A 114 -6.29 88.42 -4.43
CA LEU A 114 -6.88 87.36 -3.63
C LEU A 114 -7.90 86.55 -4.43
N SER A 115 -8.01 85.27 -4.13
CA SER A 115 -9.09 84.42 -4.65
C SER A 115 -10.44 84.73 -3.99
N GLU A 116 -11.53 84.27 -4.61
CA GLU A 116 -12.88 84.41 -4.06
C GLU A 116 -13.01 83.74 -2.68
N ILE A 117 -12.41 82.55 -2.51
CA ILE A 117 -12.46 81.79 -1.25
C ILE A 117 -11.69 82.52 -0.13
N GLN A 118 -10.50 83.06 -0.44
CA GLN A 118 -9.73 83.87 0.52
C GLN A 118 -10.48 85.14 0.91
N THR A 119 -11.05 85.86 -0.06
CA THR A 119 -11.79 87.10 0.19
C THR A 119 -12.99 86.87 1.11
N LYS A 120 -13.80 85.83 0.85
CA LYS A 120 -14.91 85.44 1.73
C LYS A 120 -14.43 85.09 3.14
N ALA A 121 -13.31 84.36 3.26
CA ALA A 121 -12.74 84.02 4.55
C ALA A 121 -12.22 85.25 5.33
N ILE A 122 -11.62 86.23 4.63
CA ILE A 122 -11.16 87.49 5.22
C ILE A 122 -12.34 88.33 5.72
N LEU A 123 -13.43 88.42 4.97
CA LEU A 123 -14.64 89.12 5.40
C LEU A 123 -15.28 88.48 6.64
N GLN A 124 -15.12 87.18 6.82
CA GLN A 124 -15.58 86.43 8.00
C GLN A 124 -14.59 86.47 9.17
N MET A 125 -13.47 87.18 9.04
CA MET A 125 -12.44 87.25 10.07
C MET A 125 -12.94 88.01 11.31
N GLN A 126 -12.62 87.49 12.50
CA GLN A 126 -12.89 88.16 13.77
C GLN A 126 -11.75 89.11 14.15
N LEU A 127 -12.07 90.31 14.65
CA LEU A 127 -11.09 91.32 15.08
C LEU A 127 -10.07 90.81 16.12
N ARG A 128 -10.41 89.78 16.91
CA ARG A 128 -9.47 89.15 17.87
C ARG A 128 -8.24 88.55 17.20
N ARG A 129 -8.33 88.16 15.92
CA ARG A 129 -7.22 87.57 15.15
C ARG A 129 -6.12 88.56 14.79
N LEU A 130 -6.33 89.86 15.07
CA LEU A 130 -5.34 90.92 14.86
C LEU A 130 -4.28 90.99 15.97
N SER A 131 -4.41 90.21 17.04
CA SER A 131 -3.39 90.17 18.10
C SER A 131 -2.09 89.54 17.61
N GLY A 132 -0.94 90.01 18.10
CA GLY A 132 0.38 89.48 17.70
C GLY A 132 0.52 87.97 17.93
N LEU A 133 -0.07 87.44 19.02
CA LEU A 133 -0.04 86.01 19.33
C LEU A 133 -0.82 85.16 18.31
N GLU A 134 -1.93 85.67 17.77
CA GLU A 134 -2.72 84.96 16.76
C GLU A 134 -2.03 84.97 15.39
N ARG A 135 -1.29 86.06 15.09
CA ARG A 135 -0.44 86.13 13.90
C ARG A 135 0.71 85.12 13.97
N GLU A 136 1.43 85.06 15.08
CA GLU A 136 2.50 84.07 15.27
C GLU A 136 2.01 82.63 15.12
N LYS A 137 0.80 82.32 15.60
CA LYS A 137 0.18 81.00 15.40
C LYS A 137 -0.12 80.70 13.93
N ILE A 138 -0.58 81.69 13.17
CA ILE A 138 -0.85 81.53 11.73
C ILE A 138 0.46 81.28 10.99
N ASP A 139 1.52 82.04 11.30
CA ASP A 139 2.83 81.88 10.67
C ASP A 139 3.44 80.49 10.97
N GLN A 140 3.27 80.01 12.21
CA GLN A 140 3.65 78.63 12.60
C GLN A 140 2.82 77.58 11.86
N GLU A 141 1.50 77.76 11.77
CA GLU A 141 0.60 76.84 11.07
C GLU A 141 0.96 76.76 9.58
N VAL A 142 1.26 77.90 8.94
CA VAL A 142 1.72 77.96 7.54
C VAL A 142 3.02 77.20 7.34
N THR A 143 3.99 77.35 8.24
CA THR A 143 5.27 76.64 8.16
C THR A 143 5.05 75.13 8.23
N ILE A 144 4.31 74.66 9.25
CA ILE A 144 4.00 73.24 9.44
C ILE A 144 3.24 72.67 8.24
N LEU A 145 2.25 73.40 7.72
CA LEU A 145 1.47 72.95 6.56
C LEU A 145 2.29 72.93 5.28
N SER A 146 3.22 73.88 5.09
CA SER A 146 4.12 73.89 3.94
C SER A 146 5.03 72.66 3.95
N ASP A 147 5.64 72.37 5.09
CA ASP A 147 6.47 71.17 5.27
C ASP A 147 5.65 69.89 5.04
N THR A 148 4.41 69.84 5.57
CA THR A 148 3.51 68.71 5.40
C THR A 148 3.11 68.51 3.93
N ILE A 149 2.85 69.60 3.19
CA ILE A 149 2.50 69.55 1.77
C ILE A 149 3.67 69.03 0.95
N GLU A 150 4.89 69.50 1.23
CA GLU A 150 6.10 69.02 0.58
C GLU A 150 6.29 67.51 0.81
N ASP A 151 6.14 67.05 2.05
CA ASP A 151 6.22 65.64 2.42
C ASP A 151 5.16 64.76 1.72
N LEU A 152 3.91 65.24 1.65
CA LEU A 152 2.81 64.55 0.97
C LEU A 152 3.03 64.51 -0.54
N GLN A 153 3.51 65.58 -1.15
CA GLN A 153 3.85 65.62 -2.57
C GLN A 153 5.01 64.68 -2.91
N GLU A 154 6.06 64.66 -2.10
CA GLU A 154 7.17 63.73 -2.24
C GLU A 154 6.67 62.28 -2.14
N THR A 155 5.78 61.99 -1.18
CA THR A 155 5.17 60.67 -1.00
C THR A 155 4.35 60.23 -2.22
N LEU A 156 3.69 61.15 -2.93
CA LEU A 156 2.94 60.81 -4.15
C LEU A 156 3.83 60.50 -5.35
N ILE A 157 5.05 61.03 -5.39
CA ILE A 157 5.99 60.88 -6.50
C ILE A 157 6.92 59.68 -6.27
N ASP A 158 7.45 59.54 -5.06
CA ASP A 158 8.43 58.50 -4.73
C ASP A 158 7.75 57.19 -4.30
N LYS A 159 7.83 56.21 -5.19
CA LYS A 159 7.35 54.84 -4.91
C LYS A 159 8.11 54.16 -3.77
N SER A 160 9.40 54.46 -3.59
CA SER A 160 10.19 53.90 -2.49
C SER A 160 9.69 54.41 -1.14
N LYS A 161 9.29 55.69 -1.06
CA LYS A 161 8.69 56.28 0.15
C LYS A 161 7.34 55.63 0.46
N GLN A 162 6.52 55.38 -0.56
CA GLN A 162 5.24 54.65 -0.41
C GLN A 162 5.44 53.23 0.15
N ASP A 163 6.38 52.48 -0.42
CA ASP A 163 6.68 51.12 0.02
C ASP A 163 7.16 51.10 1.48
N GLN A 164 8.01 52.05 1.86
CA GLN A 164 8.50 52.14 3.23
C GLN A 164 7.37 52.45 4.23
N ILE A 165 6.43 53.32 3.86
CA ILE A 165 5.25 53.61 4.70
C ILE A 165 4.42 52.34 4.90
N LEU A 166 4.11 51.61 3.83
CA LEU A 166 3.32 50.37 3.91
C LEU A 166 4.03 49.29 4.72
N ILE A 167 5.35 49.18 4.61
CA ILE A 167 6.16 48.26 5.44
C ILE A 167 6.06 48.64 6.91
N ASN A 168 6.20 49.92 7.24
CA ASN A 168 6.12 50.40 8.62
C ASN A 168 4.73 50.14 9.22
N GLU A 169 3.67 50.42 8.47
CA GLU A 169 2.29 50.12 8.87
C GLU A 169 2.08 48.60 9.08
N ALA A 170 2.62 47.76 8.20
CA ALA A 170 2.54 46.30 8.34
C ALA A 170 3.30 45.79 9.59
N ILE A 171 4.44 46.39 9.93
CA ILE A 171 5.20 46.07 11.15
C ILE A 171 4.40 46.48 12.39
N GLU A 172 3.83 47.69 12.40
CA GLU A 172 2.99 48.15 13.51
C GLU A 172 1.78 47.22 13.71
N MET A 173 1.12 46.82 12.62
CA MET A 173 0.02 45.85 12.67
C MET A 173 0.46 44.50 13.21
N LYS A 174 1.65 44.02 12.84
CA LYS A 174 2.23 42.78 13.38
C LYS A 174 2.49 42.88 14.88
N GLU A 175 3.01 44.01 15.36
CA GLU A 175 3.28 44.21 16.79
C GLU A 175 1.99 44.32 17.61
N LYS A 176 0.96 44.98 17.06
CA LYS A 176 -0.32 45.19 17.73
C LYS A 176 -1.22 43.96 17.75
N TYR A 177 -1.20 43.14 16.69
CA TYR A 177 -2.16 42.05 16.48
C TYR A 177 -1.52 40.67 16.26
N GLY A 178 -0.20 40.54 16.33
CA GLY A 178 0.48 39.25 16.16
C GLY A 178 0.23 38.27 17.31
N ASP A 179 0.07 37.00 16.99
CA ASP A 179 -0.02 35.91 17.96
C ASP A 179 0.96 34.76 17.65
N ALA A 180 1.17 33.87 18.63
CA ALA A 180 1.99 32.69 18.45
C ALA A 180 1.21 31.62 17.67
N ARG A 181 1.92 30.89 16.80
CA ARG A 181 1.35 29.77 16.04
C ARG A 181 0.77 28.71 16.99
N ARG A 182 -0.50 28.33 16.74
CA ARG A 182 -1.23 27.33 17.55
C ARG A 182 -1.09 25.91 17.03
N THR A 183 -0.91 25.75 15.71
CA THR A 183 -0.79 24.47 15.02
C THR A 183 0.68 24.08 14.87
N ASP A 184 1.01 22.80 14.93
CA ASP A 184 2.33 22.30 14.53
C ASP A 184 2.24 21.64 13.15
N ILE A 185 3.31 21.72 12.36
CA ILE A 185 3.40 21.04 11.06
C ILE A 185 4.49 19.99 11.19
N ASP A 186 4.08 18.72 11.18
CA ASP A 186 5.00 17.59 11.15
C ASP A 186 5.32 17.23 9.68
N PRO A 187 6.53 17.53 9.18
CA PRO A 187 6.92 17.20 7.80
C PRO A 187 7.17 15.71 7.58
N PHE A 188 7.20 14.90 8.65
CA PHE A 188 7.37 13.45 8.59
C PHE A 188 6.06 12.69 8.85
N GLY A 189 4.97 13.40 9.15
CA GLY A 189 3.62 12.85 9.40
C GLY A 189 2.92 12.29 8.16
N ASP A 190 3.63 12.16 7.04
CA ASP A 190 3.20 11.45 5.84
C ASP A 190 3.39 9.95 6.07
N SER A 191 2.45 9.37 6.81
CA SER A 191 2.11 7.97 6.60
C SER A 191 0.69 7.98 6.06
N ASP A 192 0.55 7.92 4.74
CA ASP A 192 -0.56 7.14 4.19
C ASP A 192 -0.44 5.79 4.89
N ILE A 193 -1.23 5.57 5.95
CA ILE A 193 -1.21 4.31 6.71
C ILE A 193 -1.53 3.23 5.68
N GLU A 194 -0.51 2.48 5.26
CA GLU A 194 -0.71 1.39 4.34
C GLU A 194 -1.53 0.34 5.08
N ASP A 195 -2.45 -0.34 4.37
CA ASP A 195 -3.24 -1.42 4.99
C ASP A 195 -2.36 -2.50 5.64
N GLU A 196 -1.10 -2.59 5.21
CA GLU A 196 -0.06 -3.45 5.80
C GLU A 196 0.32 -3.04 7.22
N ASP A 197 0.43 -1.74 7.54
CA ASP A 197 0.81 -1.23 8.87
C ASP A 197 -0.26 -1.46 9.94
N LEU A 198 -1.48 -1.83 9.52
CA LEU A 198 -2.58 -2.22 10.40
C LEU A 198 -2.51 -3.70 10.83
N ILE A 199 -1.61 -4.49 10.24
CA ILE A 199 -1.54 -5.93 10.45
C ILE A 199 -0.36 -6.23 11.39
N PRO A 200 -0.53 -7.05 12.44
CA PRO A 200 0.57 -7.40 13.33
C PRO A 200 1.57 -8.34 12.65
N ILE A 201 2.86 -8.14 12.92
CA ILE A 201 3.94 -9.04 12.49
C ILE A 201 3.90 -10.31 13.36
N GLU A 202 3.20 -11.35 12.88
CA GLU A 202 3.16 -12.67 13.51
C GLU A 202 3.95 -13.73 12.72
N ASP A 203 4.53 -14.70 13.43
CA ASP A 203 5.11 -15.91 12.85
C ASP A 203 3.98 -16.89 12.48
N VAL A 204 3.94 -17.27 11.20
CA VAL A 204 2.85 -18.06 10.63
C VAL A 204 3.38 -19.19 9.75
N ILE A 205 2.53 -20.18 9.57
CA ILE A 205 2.74 -21.31 8.67
C ILE A 205 1.79 -21.15 7.48
N ILE A 206 2.34 -21.28 6.28
CA ILE A 206 1.58 -21.40 5.04
C ILE A 206 1.59 -22.87 4.64
N ALA A 207 0.43 -23.50 4.65
CA ALA A 207 0.25 -24.88 4.19
C ALA A 207 -0.46 -24.87 2.84
N VAL A 208 0.07 -25.63 1.89
CA VAL A 208 -0.54 -25.90 0.59
C VAL A 208 -0.79 -27.39 0.43
N THR A 209 -1.99 -27.76 0.00
CA THR A 209 -2.38 -29.15 -0.25
C THR A 209 -2.14 -29.56 -1.70
N THR A 210 -2.10 -30.86 -1.97
CA THR A 210 -1.95 -31.41 -3.33
C THR A 210 -3.07 -30.96 -4.27
N ASN A 211 -4.29 -30.79 -3.75
CA ASN A 211 -5.42 -30.26 -4.51
C ASN A 211 -5.40 -28.72 -4.68
N GLY A 212 -4.30 -28.06 -4.29
CA GLY A 212 -4.10 -26.64 -4.48
C GLY A 212 -4.86 -25.75 -3.50
N TYR A 213 -5.24 -26.26 -2.32
CA TYR A 213 -5.78 -25.41 -1.25
C TYR A 213 -4.64 -24.80 -0.44
N VAL A 214 -4.75 -23.51 -0.12
CA VAL A 214 -3.78 -22.80 0.71
C VAL A 214 -4.43 -22.18 1.93
N LYS A 215 -3.72 -22.21 3.04
CA LYS A 215 -4.12 -21.54 4.28
C LYS A 215 -2.93 -21.04 5.08
N ARG A 216 -3.16 -19.95 5.81
CA ARG A 216 -2.28 -19.46 6.86
C ARG A 216 -2.74 -20.01 8.20
N MET A 217 -1.81 -20.38 9.06
CA MET A 217 -2.06 -20.82 10.44
C MET A 217 -1.03 -20.18 11.36
N ASN A 218 -1.41 -19.79 12.58
CA ASN A 218 -0.48 -19.24 13.56
C ASN A 218 0.43 -20.35 14.13
N LEU A 219 1.70 -20.02 14.39
CA LEU A 219 2.69 -20.98 14.88
C LEU A 219 2.30 -21.59 16.24
N ASP A 220 1.57 -20.85 17.07
CA ASP A 220 1.08 -21.32 18.39
C ASP A 220 0.11 -22.50 18.29
N VAL A 221 -0.53 -22.72 17.14
CA VAL A 221 -1.34 -23.91 16.88
C VAL A 221 -0.47 -25.18 16.81
N TYR A 222 0.85 -25.02 16.65
CA TYR A 222 1.82 -26.10 16.49
C TYR A 222 2.78 -26.26 17.69
N ARG A 223 2.76 -25.38 18.70
CA ARG A 223 3.54 -25.55 19.94
C ARG A 223 2.94 -26.64 20.84
N SER A 224 3.82 -27.45 21.43
CA SER A 224 3.62 -28.80 21.97
C SER A 224 2.63 -28.96 23.15
N GLN A 225 2.04 -30.15 23.22
CA GLN A 225 1.45 -30.71 24.44
C GLN A 225 2.58 -31.34 25.28
N ASN A 226 2.49 -31.32 26.61
CA ASN A 226 3.45 -32.04 27.45
C ASN A 226 3.17 -33.56 27.39
N ARG A 227 4.23 -34.37 27.58
CA ARG A 227 4.17 -35.82 27.79
C ARG A 227 2.97 -36.24 28.66
N GLY A 228 2.09 -37.07 28.11
CA GLY A 228 0.93 -37.65 28.83
C GLY A 228 -0.45 -37.04 28.51
N GLY A 229 -0.56 -36.13 27.54
CA GLY A 229 -1.85 -35.62 27.07
C GLY A 229 -2.57 -36.60 26.12
N ARG A 230 -3.89 -36.80 26.29
CA ARG A 230 -4.72 -37.50 25.28
C ARG A 230 -4.67 -36.69 23.98
N GLY A 231 -3.98 -37.24 22.97
CA GLY A 231 -3.82 -36.63 21.65
C GLY A 231 -5.16 -36.15 21.08
N LYS A 232 -5.16 -34.94 20.53
CA LYS A 232 -6.30 -34.41 19.78
C LYS A 232 -6.16 -34.77 18.30
N THR A 233 -7.28 -35.15 17.71
CA THR A 233 -7.48 -35.46 16.29
C THR A 233 -6.70 -34.50 15.38
N GLY A 234 -5.98 -35.05 14.40
CA GLY A 234 -5.26 -34.31 13.38
C GLY A 234 -6.18 -33.46 12.49
N ILE A 235 -5.59 -32.81 11.50
CA ILE A 235 -6.33 -32.14 10.43
C ILE A 235 -7.27 -33.18 9.81
N ASN A 236 -8.59 -32.98 9.89
CA ASN A 236 -9.55 -33.77 9.12
C ASN A 236 -9.42 -33.38 7.65
N LEU A 237 -8.42 -33.93 6.97
CA LEU A 237 -8.41 -33.98 5.51
C LEU A 237 -9.41 -35.07 5.11
N ASN A 238 -10.16 -34.85 4.03
CA ASN A 238 -10.85 -35.98 3.38
C ASN A 238 -9.79 -37.01 2.97
N GLU A 239 -10.19 -38.27 2.77
CA GLU A 239 -9.29 -39.40 2.48
C GLU A 239 -8.33 -39.19 1.28
N ASP A 240 -8.54 -38.14 0.46
CA ASP A 240 -7.82 -37.85 -0.78
C ASP A 240 -7.02 -36.52 -0.83
N ASP A 241 -6.88 -35.75 0.26
CA ASP A 241 -6.09 -34.50 0.22
C ASP A 241 -4.96 -34.51 1.25
N VAL A 242 -3.73 -34.22 0.83
CA VAL A 242 -2.54 -34.22 1.69
C VAL A 242 -1.82 -32.88 1.56
N ILE A 243 -1.15 -32.45 2.63
CA ILE A 243 -0.29 -31.26 2.58
C ILE A 243 0.93 -31.57 1.71
N ASP A 244 1.07 -30.83 0.61
CA ASP A 244 2.20 -30.92 -0.32
C ASP A 244 3.39 -30.09 0.15
N SER A 245 3.12 -28.87 0.65
CA SER A 245 4.18 -27.99 1.14
C SER A 245 3.76 -27.20 2.40
N ILE A 246 4.73 -27.05 3.30
CA ILE A 246 4.63 -26.22 4.50
C ILE A 246 5.78 -25.22 4.45
N THR A 247 5.45 -23.94 4.53
CA THR A 247 6.44 -22.85 4.55
C THR A 247 6.27 -22.05 5.83
N PHE A 248 7.33 -21.96 6.63
CA PHE A 248 7.41 -21.07 7.78
C PHE A 248 7.77 -19.66 7.30
N THR A 249 7.04 -18.67 7.76
CA THR A 249 7.15 -17.28 7.27
C THR A 249 6.59 -16.30 8.29
N GLN A 250 6.84 -15.02 8.11
CA GLN A 250 6.12 -13.98 8.84
C GLN A 250 4.96 -13.45 8.00
N THR A 251 3.94 -12.92 8.65
CA THR A 251 2.81 -12.26 7.98
C THR A 251 3.24 -11.21 6.93
N HIS A 252 4.34 -10.50 7.17
CA HIS A 252 4.85 -9.43 6.32
C HIS A 252 5.90 -9.89 5.30
N ASP A 253 6.35 -11.15 5.38
CA ASP A 253 7.28 -11.70 4.41
C ASP A 253 6.59 -11.91 3.05
N TYR A 254 7.39 -11.92 2.00
CA TYR A 254 6.95 -12.18 0.64
C TYR A 254 6.91 -13.68 0.36
N LEU A 255 5.73 -14.16 -0.02
CA LEU A 255 5.53 -15.48 -0.59
C LEU A 255 5.65 -15.42 -2.11
N LEU A 256 6.55 -16.23 -2.65
CA LEU A 256 6.68 -16.47 -4.08
C LEU A 256 6.07 -17.82 -4.45
N PHE A 257 5.12 -17.78 -5.38
CA PHE A 257 4.43 -18.95 -5.91
C PHE A 257 4.91 -19.20 -7.33
N PHE A 258 5.61 -20.31 -7.55
CA PHE A 258 6.12 -20.70 -8.86
C PHE A 258 5.22 -21.76 -9.50
N THR A 259 4.87 -21.57 -10.77
CA THR A 259 4.02 -22.51 -11.50
C THR A 259 4.81 -23.49 -12.36
N ASN A 260 4.20 -24.62 -12.69
CA ASN A 260 4.72 -25.62 -13.63
C ASN A 260 5.12 -25.02 -15.00
N MET A 261 4.42 -23.97 -15.47
CA MET A 261 4.73 -23.23 -16.70
C MET A 261 5.83 -22.17 -16.54
N GLY A 262 6.47 -22.09 -15.37
CA GLY A 262 7.62 -21.21 -15.15
C GLY A 262 7.26 -19.75 -14.92
N ARG A 263 6.04 -19.44 -14.46
CA ARG A 263 5.68 -18.11 -13.94
C ARG A 263 5.89 -18.03 -12.45
N VAL A 264 5.98 -16.81 -11.94
CA VAL A 264 6.01 -16.52 -10.52
C VAL A 264 5.00 -15.43 -10.17
N TYR A 265 4.31 -15.64 -9.06
CA TYR A 265 3.40 -14.70 -8.44
C TYR A 265 3.95 -14.32 -7.05
N LYS A 266 3.59 -13.13 -6.58
CA LYS A 266 4.04 -12.60 -5.28
C LYS A 266 2.84 -12.19 -4.45
N MET A 267 2.85 -12.57 -3.19
CA MET A 267 1.86 -12.14 -2.22
C MET A 267 2.51 -12.00 -0.84
N LYS A 268 1.97 -11.13 0.01
CA LYS A 268 2.38 -11.06 1.42
C LYS A 268 1.73 -12.18 2.23
N GLY A 269 2.41 -12.68 3.26
CA GLY A 269 1.88 -13.72 4.13
C GLY A 269 0.49 -13.43 4.70
N TYR A 270 0.18 -12.16 5.00
CA TYR A 270 -1.10 -11.76 5.56
C TYR A 270 -2.29 -11.82 4.60
N LYS A 271 -2.06 -11.79 3.29
CA LYS A 271 -3.14 -11.92 2.30
C LYS A 271 -3.61 -13.37 2.16
N VAL A 272 -2.83 -14.34 2.65
CA VAL A 272 -3.27 -15.72 2.73
C VAL A 272 -4.26 -15.84 3.90
N PRO A 273 -5.49 -16.33 3.67
CA PRO A 273 -6.52 -16.37 4.68
C PRO A 273 -6.14 -17.28 5.84
N ASN A 274 -6.42 -16.82 7.06
CA ASN A 274 -6.21 -17.59 8.28
C ASN A 274 -7.32 -18.61 8.44
N PHE A 275 -6.95 -19.88 8.56
CA PHE A 275 -7.92 -20.95 8.79
C PHE A 275 -7.46 -21.87 9.91
N GLY A 276 -8.42 -22.40 10.66
CA GLY A 276 -8.14 -23.39 11.70
C GLY A 276 -7.53 -24.68 11.12
N ARG A 277 -6.90 -25.46 12.01
CA ARG A 277 -6.22 -26.72 11.67
C ARG A 277 -7.10 -27.64 10.82
N SER A 278 -8.37 -27.83 11.17
CA SER A 278 -9.32 -28.73 10.49
C SER A 278 -9.91 -28.22 9.17
N SER A 279 -9.70 -26.96 8.80
CA SER A 279 -10.24 -26.40 7.55
C SER A 279 -9.36 -26.73 6.35
N LYS A 280 -9.95 -26.93 5.18
CA LYS A 280 -9.22 -27.16 3.92
C LYS A 280 -8.44 -25.94 3.45
N GLY A 281 -8.89 -24.73 3.81
CA GLY A 281 -8.33 -23.49 3.30
C GLY A 281 -9.08 -22.99 2.06
N LEU A 282 -8.43 -22.12 1.28
CA LEU A 282 -8.99 -21.53 0.06
C LEU A 282 -8.25 -22.08 -1.16
N PRO A 283 -8.92 -22.39 -2.29
CA PRO A 283 -8.25 -22.74 -3.54
C PRO A 283 -7.26 -21.64 -3.97
N ILE A 284 -6.03 -22.02 -4.34
CA ILE A 284 -4.95 -21.11 -4.74
C ILE A 284 -5.32 -20.29 -5.98
N VAL A 285 -6.16 -20.84 -6.86
CA VAL A 285 -6.72 -20.17 -8.06
C VAL A 285 -7.58 -18.95 -7.72
N ASN A 286 -8.12 -18.86 -6.50
CA ASN A 286 -8.88 -17.69 -6.04
C ASN A 286 -7.97 -16.56 -5.55
N LEU A 287 -6.70 -16.87 -5.25
CA LEU A 287 -5.72 -15.91 -4.76
C LEU A 287 -4.76 -15.46 -5.87
N LEU A 288 -4.51 -16.33 -6.85
CA LEU A 288 -3.59 -16.10 -7.96
C LEU A 288 -4.32 -16.25 -9.28
N ASN A 289 -4.13 -15.29 -10.19
CA ASN A 289 -4.66 -15.33 -11.55
C ASN A 289 -3.88 -16.33 -12.42
N LEU A 290 -4.08 -17.63 -12.19
CA LEU A 290 -3.45 -18.70 -12.94
C LEU A 290 -4.08 -18.84 -14.34
N ASN A 291 -3.26 -19.18 -15.34
CA ASN A 291 -3.78 -19.51 -16.68
C ASN A 291 -4.33 -20.94 -16.71
N GLU A 292 -5.10 -21.28 -17.74
CA GLU A 292 -5.59 -22.64 -17.94
C GLU A 292 -4.41 -23.64 -18.04
N GLY A 293 -4.45 -24.69 -17.21
CA GLY A 293 -3.38 -25.69 -17.10
C GLY A 293 -2.16 -25.27 -16.26
N GLU A 294 -2.15 -24.06 -15.67
CA GLU A 294 -1.11 -23.68 -14.69
C GLU A 294 -1.38 -24.30 -13.32
N GLU A 295 -0.39 -25.03 -12.82
CA GLU A 295 -0.41 -25.64 -11.49
C GLU A 295 0.77 -25.10 -10.67
N LEU A 296 0.62 -25.13 -9.35
CA LEU A 296 1.68 -24.71 -8.43
C LEU A 296 2.78 -25.77 -8.36
N ALA A 297 4.03 -25.37 -8.57
CA ALA A 297 5.19 -26.25 -8.52
C ALA A 297 6.06 -26.03 -7.27
N ALA A 298 6.13 -24.79 -6.76
CA ALA A 298 6.89 -24.48 -5.54
C ALA A 298 6.39 -23.21 -4.85
N VAL A 299 6.48 -23.19 -3.52
CA VAL A 299 6.28 -22.00 -2.68
C VAL A 299 7.56 -21.69 -1.94
N MET A 300 7.85 -20.41 -1.78
CA MET A 300 9.02 -19.92 -1.06
C MET A 300 8.66 -18.65 -0.30
N SER A 301 9.23 -18.51 0.91
CA SER A 301 9.20 -17.26 1.67
C SER A 301 10.50 -16.49 1.52
N LEU A 302 10.41 -15.18 1.38
CA LEU A 302 11.53 -14.24 1.34
C LEU A 302 11.21 -13.02 2.21
N LYS A 303 12.15 -12.61 3.05
CA LYS A 303 12.04 -11.38 3.84
C LYS A 303 12.24 -10.14 2.97
N ASN A 304 13.31 -10.15 2.19
CA ASN A 304 13.71 -9.09 1.28
C ASN A 304 14.24 -9.66 -0.04
N PHE A 305 14.52 -8.79 -1.01
CA PHE A 305 15.01 -9.15 -2.34
C PHE A 305 16.50 -8.81 -2.55
N ASP A 306 17.23 -8.53 -1.47
CA ASP A 306 18.56 -7.91 -1.53
C ASP A 306 19.66 -8.93 -1.81
N GLU A 307 19.64 -10.08 -1.13
CA GLU A 307 20.71 -11.07 -1.19
C GLU A 307 20.18 -12.47 -1.50
N GLY A 308 20.97 -13.20 -2.31
CA GLY A 308 20.71 -14.59 -2.67
C GLY A 308 20.29 -14.81 -4.13
N TYR A 309 20.17 -16.08 -4.47
CA TYR A 309 19.85 -16.56 -5.81
C TYR A 309 18.71 -17.56 -5.76
N LEU A 310 17.87 -17.52 -6.79
CA LEU A 310 16.89 -18.56 -7.07
C LEU A 310 17.47 -19.55 -8.06
N PHE A 311 17.60 -20.79 -7.61
CA PHE A 311 18.05 -21.92 -8.41
C PHE A 311 16.84 -22.72 -8.92
N PHE A 312 16.54 -22.55 -10.20
CA PHE A 312 15.46 -23.24 -10.90
C PHE A 312 15.96 -24.56 -11.46
N THR A 313 15.14 -25.60 -11.39
CA THR A 313 15.39 -26.89 -12.06
C THR A 313 14.12 -27.35 -12.78
N THR A 314 14.26 -27.73 -14.05
CA THR A 314 13.17 -28.26 -14.86
C THR A 314 13.15 -29.79 -14.86
N LYS A 315 12.03 -30.37 -15.27
CA LYS A 315 11.82 -31.82 -15.38
C LYS A 315 12.84 -32.47 -16.31
N ASN A 316 13.24 -31.79 -17.38
CA ASN A 316 14.23 -32.28 -18.35
C ASN A 316 15.70 -32.01 -17.95
N GLY A 317 15.95 -31.54 -16.73
CA GLY A 317 17.31 -31.38 -16.19
C GLY A 317 18.03 -30.11 -16.62
N LEU A 318 17.29 -29.12 -17.13
CA LEU A 318 17.81 -27.75 -17.26
C LEU A 318 17.79 -27.06 -15.90
N VAL A 319 18.81 -26.25 -15.66
CA VAL A 319 18.97 -25.47 -14.44
C VAL A 319 19.24 -24.03 -14.78
N LYS A 320 18.78 -23.13 -13.91
CA LYS A 320 19.04 -21.70 -14.04
C LYS A 320 19.25 -21.08 -12.68
N ARG A 321 20.18 -20.14 -12.61
CA ARG A 321 20.40 -19.30 -11.43
C ARG A 321 20.09 -17.86 -11.78
N THR A 322 19.24 -17.21 -10.98
CA THR A 322 18.85 -15.80 -11.17
C THR A 322 18.88 -15.10 -9.82
N SER A 323 19.45 -13.90 -9.73
CA SER A 323 19.43 -13.13 -8.48
C SER A 323 18.00 -12.82 -8.03
N VAL A 324 17.75 -12.91 -6.73
CA VAL A 324 16.45 -12.66 -6.11
C VAL A 324 15.96 -11.23 -6.41
N SER A 325 16.88 -10.26 -6.55
CA SER A 325 16.58 -8.86 -6.92
C SER A 325 15.73 -8.71 -8.19
N ASN A 326 15.86 -9.64 -9.15
CA ASN A 326 15.05 -9.65 -10.38
C ASN A 326 13.55 -9.91 -10.15
N PHE A 327 13.17 -10.27 -8.92
CA PHE A 327 11.81 -10.61 -8.49
C PHE A 327 11.21 -9.59 -7.51
N GLN A 328 11.87 -8.44 -7.30
CA GLN A 328 11.36 -7.37 -6.43
C GLN A 328 10.00 -6.85 -6.92
N ASN A 329 9.87 -6.62 -8.24
CA ASN A 329 8.68 -6.05 -8.86
C ASN A 329 7.89 -7.10 -9.67
N ILE A 330 6.94 -7.76 -8.99
CA ILE A 330 6.03 -8.75 -9.57
C ILE A 330 4.63 -8.13 -9.66
N ARG A 331 4.05 -8.12 -10.87
CA ARG A 331 2.67 -7.66 -11.12
C ARG A 331 1.65 -8.69 -10.63
N VAL A 332 0.40 -8.27 -10.44
CA VAL A 332 -0.70 -9.14 -9.98
C VAL A 332 -0.88 -10.38 -10.86
N ASN A 333 -0.79 -10.22 -12.18
CA ASN A 333 -0.89 -11.35 -13.14
C ASN A 333 0.38 -12.22 -13.20
N GLY A 334 1.32 -12.03 -12.27
CA GLY A 334 2.60 -12.71 -12.26
C GLY A 334 3.53 -12.27 -13.40
N ILE A 335 4.75 -12.81 -13.36
CA ILE A 335 5.78 -12.58 -14.37
C ILE A 335 6.39 -13.92 -14.78
N ARG A 336 6.89 -14.03 -16.03
CA ARG A 336 7.61 -15.23 -16.46
C ARG A 336 8.94 -15.31 -15.73
N ALA A 337 9.12 -16.33 -14.89
CA ALA A 337 10.29 -16.58 -14.07
C ALA A 337 11.37 -17.39 -14.79
N ILE A 338 11.01 -18.24 -15.75
CA ILE A 338 11.89 -19.02 -16.63
C ILE A 338 11.18 -19.26 -17.97
N THR A 339 11.94 -19.30 -19.08
CA THR A 339 11.38 -19.74 -20.36
C THR A 339 11.59 -21.24 -20.49
N LEU A 340 10.49 -22.00 -20.49
CA LEU A 340 10.52 -23.44 -20.68
C LEU A 340 10.52 -23.76 -22.18
N ARG A 341 11.08 -24.92 -22.54
CA ARG A 341 10.99 -25.48 -23.89
C ARG A 341 9.70 -26.28 -24.01
N ASP A 342 9.31 -26.60 -25.24
CA ASP A 342 8.18 -27.49 -25.50
C ASP A 342 8.36 -28.80 -24.73
N ASP A 343 7.29 -29.26 -24.07
CA ASP A 343 7.24 -30.45 -23.21
C ASP A 343 8.17 -30.44 -21.97
N ASP A 344 8.59 -29.26 -21.48
CA ASP A 344 9.31 -29.12 -20.20
C ASP A 344 8.49 -28.37 -19.16
N PHE A 345 8.65 -28.76 -17.89
CA PHE A 345 7.93 -28.18 -16.76
C PHE A 345 8.92 -27.78 -15.67
N LEU A 346 8.61 -26.71 -14.94
CA LEU A 346 9.37 -26.35 -13.75
C LEU A 346 9.11 -27.41 -12.65
N HIS A 347 10.18 -28.05 -12.17
CA HIS A 347 10.09 -29.06 -11.12
C HIS A 347 10.26 -28.44 -9.73
N SER A 348 11.23 -27.54 -9.55
CA SER A 348 11.50 -26.96 -8.24
C SER A 348 12.31 -25.66 -8.33
N VAL A 349 12.13 -24.81 -7.32
CA VAL A 349 12.95 -23.63 -7.08
C VAL A 349 13.54 -23.71 -5.67
N ARG A 350 14.83 -23.41 -5.54
CA ARG A 350 15.54 -23.39 -4.25
C ARG A 350 16.25 -22.06 -4.06
N LEU A 351 16.22 -21.54 -2.84
CA LEU A 351 16.97 -20.37 -2.44
C LEU A 351 18.41 -20.78 -2.11
N THR A 352 19.37 -20.07 -2.67
CA THR A 352 20.79 -20.31 -2.48
C THR A 352 21.53 -19.00 -2.19
N ASP A 353 22.67 -19.09 -1.51
CA ASP A 353 23.49 -17.96 -1.07
C ASP A 353 24.73 -17.72 -1.95
N GLY A 354 24.90 -18.51 -3.01
CA GLY A 354 26.05 -18.43 -3.90
C GLY A 354 27.19 -19.38 -3.52
N GLN A 355 27.13 -20.11 -2.41
CA GLN A 355 28.17 -21.05 -2.00
C GLN A 355 27.69 -22.51 -1.91
N ARG A 356 26.41 -22.80 -2.20
CA ARG A 356 25.82 -24.12 -1.99
C ARG A 356 26.18 -25.10 -3.09
N ASP A 357 26.28 -26.36 -2.69
CA ASP A 357 26.25 -27.48 -3.63
C ASP A 357 24.79 -27.89 -3.90
N VAL A 358 24.50 -28.15 -5.17
CA VAL A 358 23.18 -28.64 -5.60
C VAL A 358 23.32 -30.11 -6.00
N ILE A 359 22.44 -30.95 -5.45
CA ILE A 359 22.29 -32.33 -5.87
C ILE A 359 20.96 -32.52 -6.62
N ILE A 360 21.04 -33.12 -7.80
CA ILE A 360 19.89 -33.40 -8.68
C ILE A 360 19.81 -34.90 -8.90
N GLY A 361 18.67 -35.49 -8.56
CA GLY A 361 18.35 -36.90 -8.77
C GLY A 361 17.48 -37.12 -10.01
N ALA A 362 17.79 -38.17 -10.77
CA ALA A 362 17.04 -38.60 -11.96
C ALA A 362 16.29 -39.92 -11.70
N SER A 363 15.18 -40.14 -12.41
CA SER A 363 14.32 -41.33 -12.27
C SER A 363 15.06 -42.66 -12.47
N ASN A 364 16.12 -42.69 -13.28
CA ASN A 364 17.00 -43.84 -13.49
C ASN A 364 17.89 -44.21 -12.29
N GLY A 365 17.77 -43.50 -11.17
CA GLY A 365 18.54 -43.74 -9.95
C GLY A 365 19.96 -43.18 -9.99
N LYS A 366 20.26 -42.24 -10.88
CA LYS A 366 21.50 -41.45 -10.87
C LYS A 366 21.29 -40.10 -10.19
N ALA A 367 22.35 -39.55 -9.64
CA ALA A 367 22.38 -38.18 -9.13
C ALA A 367 23.68 -37.46 -9.49
N ILE A 368 23.60 -36.16 -9.72
CA ILE A 368 24.77 -35.29 -9.93
C ILE A 368 24.84 -34.27 -8.80
N ARG A 369 26.03 -34.05 -8.25
CA ARG A 369 26.34 -32.99 -7.28
C ARG A 369 27.36 -32.05 -7.92
N PHE A 370 27.04 -30.76 -7.95
CA PHE A 370 27.92 -29.71 -8.46
C PHE A 370 27.69 -28.41 -7.68
N ASN A 371 28.70 -27.53 -7.69
CA ASN A 371 28.59 -26.25 -7.01
C ASN A 371 27.68 -25.30 -7.81
N GLU A 372 26.82 -24.53 -7.15
CA GLU A 372 25.88 -23.65 -7.85
C GLU A 372 26.55 -22.62 -8.77
N ASN A 373 27.81 -22.23 -8.49
CA ASN A 373 28.57 -21.28 -9.31
C ASN A 373 28.96 -21.82 -10.69
N ASP A 374 28.92 -23.14 -10.91
CA ASP A 374 29.06 -23.72 -12.26
C ASP A 374 27.94 -23.23 -13.21
N VAL A 375 26.82 -22.77 -12.64
CA VAL A 375 25.74 -22.10 -13.35
C VAL A 375 25.91 -20.59 -13.21
N ARG A 376 26.30 -19.93 -14.30
CA ARG A 376 26.36 -18.46 -14.33
C ARG A 376 24.99 -17.86 -13.98
N GLU A 377 25.01 -16.69 -13.36
CA GLU A 377 23.80 -15.91 -13.19
C GLU A 377 23.20 -15.53 -14.55
N MET A 378 21.88 -15.61 -14.65
CA MET A 378 21.13 -15.27 -15.86
C MET A 378 19.89 -14.47 -15.52
N GLY A 379 19.46 -13.63 -16.47
CA GLY A 379 18.21 -12.90 -16.37
C GLY A 379 16.97 -13.81 -16.34
N ARG A 380 15.85 -13.22 -15.93
CA ARG A 380 14.58 -13.91 -15.69
C ARG A 380 14.06 -14.72 -16.88
N THR A 381 14.15 -14.19 -18.10
CA THR A 381 13.61 -14.84 -19.31
C THR A 381 14.52 -15.90 -19.93
N ALA A 382 15.72 -16.14 -19.37
CA ALA A 382 16.61 -17.17 -19.89
C ALA A 382 16.02 -18.58 -19.68
N ALA A 383 16.31 -19.49 -20.61
CA ALA A 383 15.90 -20.90 -20.56
C ALA A 383 16.80 -21.77 -19.65
N GLY A 384 17.91 -21.22 -19.18
CA GLY A 384 18.90 -21.95 -18.37
C GLY A 384 19.90 -22.75 -19.19
N VAL A 385 20.67 -23.58 -18.50
CA VAL A 385 21.72 -24.45 -19.04
C VAL A 385 21.53 -25.87 -18.56
N LYS A 386 22.16 -26.84 -19.22
CA LYS A 386 22.10 -28.24 -18.81
C LYS A 386 22.75 -28.44 -17.43
N GLY A 387 21.98 -28.96 -16.47
CA GLY A 387 22.41 -29.29 -15.12
C GLY A 387 22.73 -30.77 -14.96
N ILE A 388 21.87 -31.65 -15.48
CA ILE A 388 22.10 -33.10 -15.56
C ILE A 388 21.81 -33.58 -16.99
N SER A 389 22.58 -34.55 -17.47
CA SER A 389 22.33 -35.19 -18.76
C SER A 389 21.41 -36.39 -18.57
N LEU A 390 20.19 -36.26 -19.10
CA LEU A 390 19.13 -37.25 -19.07
C LEU A 390 18.96 -37.90 -20.46
N SER A 391 18.57 -39.16 -20.47
CA SER A 391 18.07 -39.85 -21.67
C SER A 391 16.60 -39.50 -21.91
N SER A 392 16.05 -39.78 -23.09
CA SER A 392 14.69 -39.37 -23.48
C SER A 392 13.56 -39.89 -22.58
N SER A 393 13.79 -40.98 -21.82
CA SER A 393 12.84 -41.56 -20.88
C SER A 393 13.07 -41.15 -19.41
N GLU A 394 14.05 -40.28 -19.15
CA GLU A 394 14.49 -39.94 -17.80
C GLU A 394 14.06 -38.52 -17.44
N SER A 395 13.63 -38.32 -16.19
CA SER A 395 13.25 -37.01 -15.67
C SER A 395 13.93 -36.72 -14.34
N VAL A 396 14.02 -35.44 -13.97
CA VAL A 396 14.38 -35.03 -12.62
C VAL A 396 13.25 -35.41 -11.66
N VAL A 397 13.62 -35.99 -10.52
CA VAL A 397 12.68 -36.44 -9.47
C VAL A 397 13.00 -35.85 -8.10
N GLY A 398 14.14 -35.17 -7.95
CA GLY A 398 14.54 -34.57 -6.69
C GLY A 398 15.66 -33.56 -6.87
N VAL A 399 15.54 -32.45 -6.15
CA VAL A 399 16.54 -31.38 -6.13
C VAL A 399 16.69 -30.92 -4.69
N SER A 400 17.92 -30.90 -4.21
CA SER A 400 18.23 -30.42 -2.87
C SER A 400 19.54 -29.65 -2.85
N THR A 401 19.60 -28.68 -1.95
CA THR A 401 20.84 -28.00 -1.59
C THR A 401 21.48 -28.75 -0.44
N VAL A 402 22.79 -28.91 -0.51
CA VAL A 402 23.60 -29.52 0.55
C VAL A 402 24.11 -28.40 1.45
N THR A 403 23.91 -28.55 2.76
CA THR A 403 24.47 -27.69 3.81
C THR A 403 25.22 -28.55 4.82
N GLU A 404 25.99 -27.93 5.73
CA GLU A 404 26.72 -28.65 6.78
C GLU A 404 25.78 -29.53 7.63
N ASP A 405 24.59 -29.03 7.94
CA ASP A 405 23.58 -29.74 8.74
C ASP A 405 22.80 -30.81 7.93
N ARG A 406 22.63 -30.62 6.61
CA ARG A 406 21.90 -31.54 5.71
C ARG A 406 22.86 -32.33 4.83
N ASN A 407 23.70 -33.13 5.49
CA ASN A 407 24.77 -33.89 4.85
C ASN A 407 24.40 -35.33 4.47
N GLN A 408 23.16 -35.77 4.69
CA GLN A 408 22.69 -37.10 4.28
C GLN A 408 21.66 -36.98 3.15
N ILE A 409 21.79 -37.84 2.14
CA ILE A 409 20.87 -37.91 1.01
C ILE A 409 19.97 -39.13 1.15
N LEU A 410 18.67 -38.88 1.29
CA LEU A 410 17.63 -39.90 1.27
C LEU A 410 17.16 -40.12 -0.17
N ALA A 411 17.25 -41.36 -0.63
CA ALA A 411 16.77 -41.79 -1.94
C ALA A 411 15.68 -42.84 -1.76
N ILE A 412 14.50 -42.61 -2.35
CA ILE A 412 13.33 -43.49 -2.25
C ILE A 412 12.82 -43.83 -3.64
N THR A 413 12.47 -45.09 -3.87
CA THR A 413 11.94 -45.61 -5.13
C THR A 413 10.41 -45.72 -5.11
N LYS A 414 9.81 -45.82 -6.31
CA LYS A 414 8.35 -45.94 -6.47
C LYS A 414 7.76 -47.15 -5.76
N LYS A 415 8.49 -48.26 -5.60
CA LYS A 415 8.02 -49.46 -4.87
C LYS A 415 8.38 -49.48 -3.38
N GLY A 416 8.70 -48.32 -2.78
CA GLY A 416 8.87 -48.19 -1.33
C GLY A 416 10.22 -48.67 -0.79
N TYR A 417 11.24 -48.82 -1.63
CA TYR A 417 12.62 -49.04 -1.17
C TYR A 417 13.34 -47.72 -1.01
N GLY A 418 14.21 -47.61 -0.02
CA GLY A 418 15.07 -46.45 0.07
C GLY A 418 16.22 -46.63 1.03
N LYS A 419 17.02 -45.57 1.12
CA LYS A 419 18.24 -45.55 1.92
C LYS A 419 18.73 -44.14 2.14
N ARG A 420 19.59 -44.02 3.14
CA ARG A 420 20.41 -42.82 3.34
C ARG A 420 21.84 -43.07 2.88
N THR A 421 22.45 -42.03 2.33
CA THR A 421 23.86 -42.06 1.96
C THR A 421 24.49 -40.71 2.27
N ASP A 422 25.65 -40.71 2.91
CA ASP A 422 26.38 -39.49 3.21
C ASP A 422 26.75 -38.74 1.91
N VAL A 423 26.72 -37.42 1.98
CA VAL A 423 26.92 -36.56 0.82
C VAL A 423 28.34 -36.66 0.26
N ASP A 424 29.31 -37.02 1.09
CA ASP A 424 30.72 -37.20 0.70
C ASP A 424 30.94 -38.35 -0.27
N GLU A 425 30.07 -39.36 -0.23
CA GLU A 425 30.09 -40.42 -1.24
C GLU A 425 29.78 -39.85 -2.63
N TYR A 426 29.00 -38.76 -2.72
CA TYR A 426 28.70 -38.06 -3.95
C TYR A 426 29.84 -37.11 -4.31
N ARG A 427 30.79 -37.62 -5.10
CA ARG A 427 31.87 -36.79 -5.65
C ARG A 427 31.33 -35.56 -6.38
N LEU A 428 31.92 -34.41 -6.10
CA LEU A 428 31.72 -33.18 -6.85
C LEU A 428 32.08 -33.38 -8.32
N GLN A 429 31.18 -32.98 -9.20
CA GLN A 429 31.32 -33.06 -10.65
C GLN A 429 31.01 -31.70 -11.26
N LYS A 430 31.40 -31.50 -12.53
CA LYS A 430 30.91 -30.37 -13.32
C LYS A 430 29.46 -30.62 -13.73
N ARG A 431 28.67 -29.55 -13.80
CA ARG A 431 27.29 -29.62 -14.32
C ARG A 431 27.21 -30.23 -15.72
N GLY A 432 26.06 -30.80 -16.05
CA GLY A 432 25.77 -31.42 -17.35
C GLY A 432 26.33 -32.83 -17.51
N GLY A 433 26.92 -33.41 -16.47
CA GLY A 433 27.30 -34.83 -16.43
C GLY A 433 26.09 -35.77 -16.36
N LYS A 434 26.33 -37.07 -16.57
CA LYS A 434 25.30 -38.13 -16.39
C LYS A 434 25.00 -38.45 -14.92
N GLY A 435 25.77 -37.88 -14.00
CA GLY A 435 25.71 -38.21 -12.58
C GLY A 435 26.34 -39.57 -12.25
N VAL A 436 26.35 -39.89 -10.96
CA VAL A 436 26.76 -41.18 -10.40
C VAL A 436 25.53 -41.96 -9.95
N LYS A 437 25.65 -43.29 -9.94
CA LYS A 437 24.57 -44.16 -9.43
C LYS A 437 24.31 -43.85 -7.96
N THR A 438 23.06 -43.49 -7.64
CA THR A 438 22.50 -43.22 -6.30
C THR A 438 21.83 -44.44 -5.73
N ILE A 439 21.15 -45.24 -6.56
CA ILE A 439 20.44 -46.45 -6.16
C ILE A 439 20.46 -47.44 -7.32
N ASN A 440 20.47 -48.74 -7.01
CA ASN A 440 20.38 -49.76 -8.03
C ASN A 440 18.92 -50.03 -8.41
N VAL A 441 18.45 -49.39 -9.49
CA VAL A 441 17.09 -49.61 -10.03
C VAL A 441 16.98 -51.00 -10.64
N THR A 442 15.97 -51.74 -10.23
CA THR A 442 15.61 -53.10 -10.66
C THR A 442 14.08 -53.18 -10.78
N SER A 443 13.56 -54.23 -11.43
CA SER A 443 12.10 -54.46 -11.49
C SER A 443 11.45 -54.60 -10.10
N LYS A 444 12.22 -55.01 -9.09
CA LYS A 444 11.75 -55.21 -7.71
C LYS A 444 11.53 -53.90 -6.95
N ASN A 445 12.41 -52.91 -7.09
CA ASN A 445 12.30 -51.64 -6.36
C ASN A 445 11.73 -50.49 -7.20
N GLY A 446 11.76 -50.57 -8.52
CA GLY A 446 11.26 -49.53 -9.41
C GLY A 446 12.16 -48.29 -9.46
N GLU A 447 11.75 -47.33 -10.29
CA GLU A 447 12.45 -46.07 -10.51
C GLU A 447 12.58 -45.23 -9.23
N LEU A 448 13.54 -44.31 -9.22
CA LEU A 448 13.68 -43.34 -8.14
C LEU A 448 12.46 -42.40 -8.15
N ALA A 449 11.76 -42.29 -7.02
CA ALA A 449 10.59 -41.44 -6.83
C ALA A 449 10.99 -40.06 -6.28
N LYS A 450 11.91 -40.01 -5.32
CA LYS A 450 12.36 -38.76 -4.70
C LYS A 450 13.82 -38.85 -4.26
N LEU A 451 14.51 -37.72 -4.32
CA LEU A 451 15.81 -37.49 -3.71
C LEU A 451 15.73 -36.22 -2.87
N ILE A 452 16.09 -36.31 -1.60
CA ILE A 452 16.06 -35.18 -0.67
C ILE A 452 17.23 -35.22 0.33
N SER A 453 17.75 -34.05 0.71
CA SER A 453 18.72 -33.94 1.81
C SER A 453 18.01 -33.88 3.17
N VAL A 454 18.53 -34.62 4.15
CA VAL A 454 17.94 -34.82 5.49
C VAL A 454 18.97 -34.51 6.60
N VAL A 455 18.47 -34.13 7.78
CA VAL A 455 19.26 -33.84 9.00
C VAL A 455 19.37 -35.07 9.91
N GLY A 456 18.59 -36.12 9.64
CA GLY A 456 18.62 -37.40 10.36
C GLY A 456 17.72 -37.47 11.60
N ASN A 457 17.33 -36.32 12.17
CA ASN A 457 16.31 -36.19 13.23
C ASN A 457 14.98 -35.67 12.65
N GLU A 458 14.50 -36.34 11.61
CA GLU A 458 13.26 -36.02 10.89
C GLU A 458 12.48 -37.33 10.71
N ASP A 459 11.17 -37.23 10.49
CA ASP A 459 10.31 -38.33 10.08
C ASP A 459 9.93 -38.19 8.60
N LEU A 460 9.99 -39.30 7.89
CA LEU A 460 9.56 -39.42 6.51
C LEU A 460 8.07 -39.74 6.48
N LEU A 461 7.27 -38.90 5.82
CA LEU A 461 5.91 -39.24 5.43
C LEU A 461 5.91 -39.66 3.96
N ALA A 462 5.42 -40.86 3.69
CA ALA A 462 5.25 -41.35 2.34
C ALA A 462 3.78 -41.71 2.10
N VAL A 463 3.24 -41.23 0.99
CA VAL A 463 1.87 -41.45 0.55
C VAL A 463 1.89 -42.34 -0.67
N SER A 464 1.00 -43.32 -0.73
CA SER A 464 0.76 -44.13 -1.94
C SER A 464 -0.26 -43.48 -2.87
N ASP A 465 -0.31 -43.93 -4.11
CA ASP A 465 -1.34 -43.58 -5.11
C ASP A 465 -2.78 -43.94 -4.69
N LYS A 466 -2.94 -44.75 -3.65
CA LYS A 466 -4.23 -45.15 -3.06
C LYS A 466 -4.48 -44.55 -1.67
N GLY A 467 -3.78 -43.47 -1.32
CA GLY A 467 -4.03 -42.72 -0.09
C GLY A 467 -3.44 -43.34 1.20
N ILE A 468 -2.75 -44.49 1.14
CA ILE A 468 -2.05 -45.04 2.32
C ILE A 468 -0.90 -44.11 2.70
N ILE A 469 -0.93 -43.55 3.92
CA ILE A 469 0.11 -42.69 4.48
C ILE A 469 0.92 -43.48 5.50
N ILE A 470 2.25 -43.48 5.36
CA ILE A 470 3.17 -44.17 6.26
C ILE A 470 4.21 -43.17 6.77
N ARG A 471 4.34 -43.09 8.10
CA ARG A 471 5.36 -42.31 8.80
C ARG A 471 6.51 -43.23 9.19
N THR A 472 7.73 -42.89 8.84
CA THR A 472 8.93 -43.66 9.20
C THR A 472 10.01 -42.73 9.71
N PRO A 473 10.50 -42.91 10.94
CA PRO A 473 11.63 -42.15 11.45
C PRO A 473 12.87 -42.33 10.56
N ILE A 474 13.50 -41.24 10.16
CA ILE A 474 14.62 -41.27 9.20
C ILE A 474 15.82 -42.02 9.78
N ASP A 475 16.01 -41.96 11.10
CA ASP A 475 17.06 -42.69 11.81
C ASP A 475 16.95 -44.22 11.67
N GLN A 476 15.75 -44.76 11.48
CA GLN A 476 15.53 -46.20 11.22
C GLN A 476 15.94 -46.62 9.80
N ILE A 477 15.99 -45.68 8.85
CA ILE A 477 16.39 -45.98 7.47
C ILE A 477 17.90 -46.20 7.42
N SER A 478 18.33 -47.36 6.93
CA SER A 478 19.75 -47.72 6.94
C SER A 478 20.62 -46.77 6.09
N ILE A 479 21.77 -46.38 6.66
CA ILE A 479 22.82 -45.65 5.96
C ILE A 479 23.65 -46.67 5.18
N THR A 480 23.69 -46.55 3.86
CA THR A 480 24.46 -47.45 2.99
C THR A 480 25.14 -46.66 1.87
N LYS A 481 26.14 -47.28 1.23
CA LYS A 481 26.84 -46.68 0.08
C LYS A 481 25.91 -46.44 -1.11
N ARG A 482 26.34 -45.61 -2.06
CA ARG A 482 25.53 -45.20 -3.23
C ARG A 482 25.10 -46.34 -4.16
N ALA A 483 25.91 -47.38 -4.37
CA ALA A 483 25.59 -48.41 -5.37
C ALA A 483 24.74 -49.59 -4.83
N THR A 484 23.95 -49.38 -3.77
CA THR A 484 23.08 -50.42 -3.16
C THR A 484 21.62 -50.28 -3.57
N GLN A 485 20.80 -51.31 -3.32
CA GLN A 485 19.35 -51.31 -3.56
C GLN A 485 18.55 -50.56 -2.49
N GLY A 486 19.09 -50.41 -1.28
CA GLY A 486 18.38 -49.88 -0.12
C GLY A 486 17.56 -50.94 0.61
N VAL A 487 16.89 -50.51 1.68
CA VAL A 487 16.00 -51.33 2.50
C VAL A 487 14.55 -51.03 2.16
N LYS A 488 13.65 -51.95 2.47
CA LYS A 488 12.21 -51.70 2.30
C LYS A 488 11.77 -50.75 3.42
N ILE A 489 11.37 -49.54 3.04
CA ILE A 489 10.83 -48.53 3.96
C ILE A 489 9.32 -48.74 4.07
N ILE A 490 8.68 -49.08 2.96
CA ILE A 490 7.21 -49.21 2.86
C ILE A 490 6.85 -50.57 2.27
N ASN A 491 5.91 -51.25 2.91
CA ASN A 491 5.30 -52.44 2.35
C ASN A 491 4.07 -52.06 1.51
N LEU A 492 4.26 -51.90 0.20
CA LEU A 492 3.16 -51.70 -0.74
C LEU A 492 2.57 -53.05 -1.16
N VAL A 493 1.24 -53.10 -1.28
CA VAL A 493 0.53 -54.21 -1.96
C VAL A 493 0.93 -54.21 -3.45
N GLU A 494 0.82 -55.35 -4.13
CA GLU A 494 1.13 -55.42 -5.56
C GLU A 494 0.34 -54.35 -6.34
N ASP A 495 1.01 -53.72 -7.32
CA ASP A 495 0.55 -52.60 -8.16
C ASP A 495 0.42 -51.21 -7.52
N HIS A 496 0.71 -51.03 -6.23
CA HIS A 496 0.74 -49.69 -5.61
C HIS A 496 2.10 -49.00 -5.76
N VAL A 497 2.10 -47.66 -5.86
CA VAL A 497 3.32 -46.85 -5.96
C VAL A 497 3.33 -45.68 -4.98
N VAL A 498 4.53 -45.28 -4.55
CA VAL A 498 4.70 -44.05 -3.77
C VAL A 498 4.41 -42.85 -4.66
N SER A 499 3.41 -42.05 -4.28
CA SER A 499 2.98 -40.84 -4.97
C SER A 499 3.74 -39.61 -4.47
N THR A 500 3.70 -39.37 -3.15
CA THR A 500 4.24 -38.16 -2.52
C THR A 500 5.09 -38.49 -1.31
N ILE A 501 6.14 -37.70 -1.10
CA ILE A 501 7.07 -37.82 0.02
C ILE A 501 7.27 -36.44 0.65
N ALA A 502 7.07 -36.34 1.96
CA ALA A 502 7.31 -35.16 2.77
C ALA A 502 8.23 -35.49 3.96
N LEU A 503 8.96 -34.48 4.45
CA LEU A 503 9.77 -34.55 5.66
C LEU A 503 9.11 -33.73 6.76
N VAL A 504 9.15 -34.25 7.99
CA VAL A 504 8.60 -33.60 9.19
C VAL A 504 9.66 -33.65 10.29
N ASP A 505 9.76 -32.63 11.13
CA ASP A 505 10.71 -32.66 12.25
C ASP A 505 10.35 -33.75 13.27
N LYS A 506 11.36 -34.38 13.86
CA LYS A 506 11.17 -35.46 14.84
C LYS A 506 10.94 -34.88 16.23
N ASP A 507 9.68 -34.57 16.52
CA ASP A 507 9.13 -34.51 17.88
C ASP A 507 7.70 -35.09 17.96
N GLU A 508 7.56 -35.92 19.01
CA GLU A 508 6.49 -36.81 19.51
C GLU A 508 6.09 -38.08 18.72
N GLU A 509 6.29 -39.21 19.43
CA GLU A 509 6.09 -40.62 19.10
C GLU A 509 4.75 -40.90 18.39
N VAL A 510 4.81 -41.59 17.25
CA VAL A 510 3.68 -42.29 16.64
C VAL A 510 3.92 -43.77 16.84
N ASP A 511 3.42 -44.31 17.96
CA ASP A 511 3.39 -45.75 18.17
C ASP A 511 2.16 -46.36 17.48
N ASP A 512 2.44 -47.34 16.61
CA ASP A 512 1.62 -48.40 16.03
C ASP A 512 0.12 -48.14 15.76
N ILE A 513 -0.20 -47.85 14.50
CA ILE A 513 -1.56 -48.03 13.96
C ILE A 513 -1.72 -49.51 13.59
N ASN A 514 -2.35 -50.31 14.46
CA ASN A 514 -3.01 -51.55 14.05
C ASN A 514 -4.28 -51.18 13.28
N ILE A 515 -4.29 -51.46 11.97
CA ILE A 515 -5.50 -51.35 11.14
C ILE A 515 -6.21 -52.71 11.21
N ASP A 516 -7.34 -52.76 11.92
CA ASP A 516 -8.32 -53.83 11.78
C ASP A 516 -8.97 -53.69 10.40
N VAL A 517 -8.64 -54.60 9.48
CA VAL A 517 -9.26 -54.68 8.15
C VAL A 517 -10.52 -55.54 8.28
N SER A 518 -11.67 -54.91 8.52
CA SER A 518 -12.96 -55.54 8.25
C SER A 518 -13.30 -55.37 6.76
N THR A 519 -13.02 -56.42 5.99
CA THR A 519 -13.38 -56.53 4.57
C THR A 519 -14.88 -56.76 4.43
N GLU A 520 -15.65 -55.72 4.07
CA GLU A 520 -16.99 -55.94 3.49
C GLU A 520 -16.85 -56.08 1.97
N ILE A 521 -17.02 -57.32 1.53
CA ILE A 521 -17.10 -57.72 0.12
C ILE A 521 -18.49 -57.33 -0.38
N VAL A 522 -18.59 -56.31 -1.24
CA VAL A 522 -19.80 -56.09 -2.04
C VAL A 522 -19.72 -57.02 -3.25
N GLN A 523 -20.42 -58.14 -3.17
CA GLN A 523 -20.80 -58.94 -4.34
C GLN A 523 -22.09 -58.37 -4.93
N GLU A 524 -21.99 -57.73 -6.09
CA GLU A 524 -23.14 -57.65 -7.00
C GLU A 524 -23.31 -59.00 -7.70
N SER A 525 -24.47 -59.61 -7.53
CA SER A 525 -25.01 -60.58 -8.48
C SER A 525 -26.53 -60.46 -8.55
N ASN A 526 -26.98 -60.27 -9.79
CA ASN A 526 -28.34 -60.08 -10.28
C ASN A 526 -29.31 -61.27 -10.04
N ALA A 527 -30.60 -60.94 -10.24
CA ALA A 527 -31.76 -61.78 -10.59
C ALA A 527 -32.54 -62.36 -9.39
N ASP A 528 -33.87 -62.38 -9.31
CA ASP A 528 -34.92 -62.01 -10.26
C ASP A 528 -36.31 -62.07 -9.57
N ILE A 529 -37.27 -61.29 -10.09
CA ILE A 529 -38.72 -61.58 -10.23
C ILE A 529 -39.77 -61.31 -9.12
N SER A 530 -40.86 -60.67 -9.61
CA SER A 530 -42.31 -60.68 -9.29
C SER A 530 -42.88 -59.52 -8.46
N LEU A 531 -43.55 -58.53 -9.10
CA LEU A 531 -44.93 -58.48 -9.63
C LEU A 531 -46.01 -58.31 -8.54
N GLU A 532 -46.57 -57.09 -8.43
CA GLU A 532 -48.00 -56.75 -8.62
C GLU A 532 -48.39 -55.44 -7.88
N THR A 533 -48.97 -54.51 -8.63
CA THR A 533 -49.78 -53.36 -8.17
C THR A 533 -51.17 -53.87 -7.72
N PRO A 534 -51.91 -53.24 -6.77
CA PRO A 534 -52.77 -52.09 -7.15
C PRO A 534 -53.20 -51.07 -6.06
N LYS A 535 -53.65 -49.90 -6.56
CA LYS A 535 -54.74 -48.97 -6.11
C LYS A 535 -54.60 -48.20 -4.77
N THR A 536 -54.59 -46.86 -4.76
CA THR A 536 -55.63 -45.81 -5.00
C THR A 536 -56.55 -45.55 -3.80
N GLU A 537 -56.56 -44.29 -3.32
CA GLU A 537 -57.68 -43.41 -2.93
C GLU A 537 -57.17 -42.35 -1.94
N ALA A 538 -57.60 -41.09 -1.84
CA ALA A 538 -58.34 -40.09 -2.63
C ALA A 538 -58.60 -38.93 -1.65
N PHE A 539 -58.82 -37.71 -2.18
CA PHE A 539 -59.52 -36.50 -1.68
C PHE A 539 -58.74 -35.26 -2.18
N SER A 540 -58.98 -34.82 -3.42
CA SER A 540 -59.99 -33.82 -3.87
C SER A 540 -59.74 -32.42 -3.27
N GLU A 541 -59.21 -31.50 -4.08
CA GLU A 541 -59.96 -30.43 -4.77
C GLU A 541 -60.42 -29.32 -3.81
N VAL A 542 -59.89 -28.10 -3.97
CA VAL A 542 -60.62 -27.00 -4.62
C VAL A 542 -59.60 -26.15 -5.37
N ASP A 543 -59.98 -25.85 -6.59
CA ASP A 543 -59.26 -25.23 -7.67
C ASP A 543 -59.84 -23.83 -7.92
N GLU A 544 -59.18 -23.12 -8.83
CA GLU A 544 -59.72 -22.07 -9.70
C GLU A 544 -59.65 -20.58 -9.32
N ASN A 545 -58.72 -19.95 -10.07
CA ASN A 545 -58.97 -18.93 -11.11
C ASN A 545 -59.31 -17.50 -10.68
N SER A 546 -58.44 -16.57 -11.09
CA SER A 546 -58.50 -15.95 -12.43
C SER A 546 -57.35 -14.91 -12.51
N LEU A 547 -56.40 -15.00 -13.45
CA LEU A 547 -56.46 -14.42 -14.81
C LEU A 547 -56.72 -12.89 -14.74
N ILE A 548 -56.03 -11.96 -15.42
CA ILE A 548 -55.21 -11.99 -16.64
C ILE A 548 -54.78 -10.52 -16.93
N GLU A 549 -53.65 -10.33 -17.64
CA GLU A 549 -53.35 -9.23 -18.61
C GLU A 549 -53.40 -7.75 -18.16
N GLU A 550 -52.81 -6.76 -18.82
CA GLU A 550 -51.64 -6.53 -19.70
C GLU A 550 -51.66 -5.00 -19.96
N GLN A 551 -50.55 -4.47 -20.50
CA GLN A 551 -50.47 -3.24 -21.32
C GLN A 551 -50.38 -1.85 -20.67
N ASP A 552 -49.19 -1.27 -20.84
CA ASP A 552 -48.86 -0.10 -21.66
C ASP A 552 -49.48 1.29 -21.40
N ASN A 553 -48.53 2.24 -21.39
CA ASN A 553 -48.52 3.59 -21.97
C ASN A 553 -48.72 4.84 -21.09
N GLU A 554 -47.65 5.64 -21.15
CA GLU A 554 -47.60 7.09 -21.48
C GLU A 554 -47.68 8.17 -20.37
N ASN A 555 -46.66 9.05 -20.50
CA ASN A 555 -46.61 10.51 -20.31
C ASN A 555 -46.18 11.10 -18.95
N GLU A 556 -44.97 11.68 -19.02
CA GLU A 556 -44.65 13.12 -18.90
C GLU A 556 -45.36 14.00 -17.86
N ASN A 557 -44.52 14.88 -17.27
CA ASN A 557 -44.79 16.08 -16.49
C ASN A 557 -44.94 15.89 -14.97
N ASN A 558 -43.92 16.35 -14.24
CA ASN A 558 -44.04 17.39 -13.21
C ASN A 558 -42.65 17.66 -12.59
N GLU A 559 -41.86 18.49 -13.27
CA GLU A 559 -41.06 19.52 -12.61
C GLU A 559 -42.07 20.61 -12.15
N ASP A 560 -41.94 21.11 -10.92
CA ASP A 560 -42.53 22.37 -10.38
C ASP A 560 -43.09 22.29 -8.92
N GLU A 561 -42.44 21.57 -7.99
CA GLU A 561 -42.79 21.70 -6.55
C GLU A 561 -41.60 21.84 -5.57
N GLU A 562 -40.34 21.91 -6.00
CA GLU A 562 -39.19 22.03 -5.07
C GLU A 562 -38.43 23.38 -5.12
N VAL A 563 -38.97 24.41 -5.78
CA VAL A 563 -38.28 25.71 -5.95
C VAL A 563 -38.73 26.78 -4.93
N ASP A 564 -39.87 26.61 -4.26
CA ASP A 564 -40.44 27.66 -3.39
C ASP A 564 -39.93 27.63 -1.92
N GLU A 565 -39.28 26.56 -1.44
CA GLU A 565 -38.74 26.54 -0.06
C GLU A 565 -37.31 27.10 0.07
N LEU A 566 -36.60 27.32 -1.04
CA LEU A 566 -35.21 27.79 -1.04
C LEU A 566 -35.08 29.33 -1.19
N GLU A 567 -36.08 30.01 -1.76
CA GLU A 567 -36.08 31.49 -1.86
C GLU A 567 -36.47 32.20 -0.56
N GLU A 568 -37.21 31.54 0.34
CA GLU A 568 -37.66 32.16 1.60
C GLU A 568 -36.56 32.18 2.69
N ILE A 569 -35.58 31.29 2.59
CA ILE A 569 -34.43 31.22 3.52
C ILE A 569 -33.35 32.25 3.14
N LEU A 570 -33.21 32.60 1.86
CA LEU A 570 -32.19 33.54 1.38
C LEU A 570 -32.56 35.03 1.53
N LYS A 571 -33.81 35.37 1.88
CA LYS A 571 -34.22 36.77 2.12
C LYS A 571 -34.05 37.28 3.55
N ASN A 572 -33.75 36.41 4.52
CA ASN A 572 -33.66 36.78 5.95
C ASN A 572 -32.24 36.70 6.55
N SER A 573 -31.20 36.65 5.74
CA SER A 573 -29.82 36.68 6.22
C SER A 573 -28.96 37.54 5.29
N TYR A 574 -28.80 38.81 5.67
CA TYR A 574 -27.69 39.73 5.35
C TYR A 574 -27.06 39.72 3.95
#